data_AF-A0A3D2D577-F1
#
_entry.id   AF-A0A3D2D577-F1
#
_cell.length_a   1.000
_cell.length_b   1.000
_cell.length_c   1.000
_cell.angle_alpha   90.00
_cell.angle_beta   90.00
_cell.angle_gamma   90.00
#
_symmetry.space_group_name_H-M   'P 1'
#
loop_
_entity.id
_entity.type
_entity.pdbx_description
1 polymer ?
#
loop_
_entity_poly.entity_id
_entity_poly.type
_entity_poly.pdbx_seq_one_letter_code
_entity_poly.pdbx_strand_id
1 'polypeptide(L)'
;MKVLNVKVSAPESYNYALYANGRETEYKKDKFGNRLYKVETEESSVNVKLVTASVYGGKRWSFFAVFLFLISIFGLFAPKRRETGKGFAFEANYDLSDGEIFSELKLNKDFSADGEAFAVTGATEVTKNFFYTDEEVKARVKKMKAVKWIIAVSVLLAVSAMVLIWGIKK
;
A
#
# COMPACT_ATOMS: atom_id res chain seq x y z
N MET A 1 -23.55 21.90 1.29
CA MET A 1 -22.71 20.81 0.76
C MET A 1 -21.42 21.34 0.14
N LYS A 2 -20.31 21.05 0.82
CA LYS A 2 -18.94 21.41 0.44
C LYS A 2 -18.21 20.18 -0.07
N VAL A 3 -17.23 20.36 -0.96
CA VAL A 3 -16.57 19.26 -1.66
C VAL A 3 -15.06 19.43 -1.64
N LEU A 4 -14.35 18.38 -1.23
CA LEU A 4 -12.90 18.26 -1.39
C LEU A 4 -12.57 17.15 -2.39
N ASN A 5 -11.93 17.52 -3.49
CA ASN A 5 -11.41 16.60 -4.48
C ASN A 5 -9.90 16.41 -4.25
N VAL A 6 -9.47 15.20 -3.90
CA VAL A 6 -8.05 14.89 -3.67
C VAL A 6 -7.56 13.92 -4.73
N LYS A 7 -6.56 14.32 -5.51
CA LYS A 7 -5.83 13.45 -6.43
C LYS A 7 -4.53 13.01 -5.78
N VAL A 8 -4.36 11.70 -5.61
CA VAL A 8 -3.12 11.11 -5.09
C VAL A 8 -2.35 10.44 -6.22
N SER A 9 -1.19 11.01 -6.53
CA SER A 9 -0.25 10.53 -7.55
C SER A 9 0.89 9.79 -6.87
N ALA A 10 0.74 8.47 -6.70
CA ALA A 10 1.73 7.59 -6.08
C ALA A 10 1.86 6.27 -6.86
N PRO A 11 3.04 5.63 -6.90
CA PRO A 11 3.23 4.35 -7.59
C PRO A 11 2.28 3.26 -7.06
N GLU A 12 1.75 2.40 -7.95
CA GLU A 12 0.84 1.30 -7.57
C GLU A 12 1.46 0.29 -6.57
N SER A 13 2.79 0.29 -6.43
CA SER A 13 3.48 -0.53 -5.44
C SER A 13 3.15 -0.13 -4.00
N TYR A 14 2.74 1.12 -3.77
CA TYR A 14 2.26 1.58 -2.47
C TYR A 14 0.78 1.27 -2.33
N ASN A 15 0.46 0.50 -1.29
CA ASN A 15 -0.91 0.33 -0.85
C ASN A 15 -1.16 1.30 0.30
N TYR A 16 -2.21 2.11 0.19
CA TYR A 16 -2.53 3.14 1.16
C TYR A 16 -4.04 3.34 1.24
N ALA A 17 -4.50 4.01 2.28
CA ALA A 17 -5.89 4.45 2.43
C ALA A 17 -5.90 5.94 2.81
N LEU A 18 -6.92 6.65 2.33
CA LEU A 18 -7.20 8.03 2.71
C LEU A 18 -8.36 8.00 3.70
N TYR A 19 -8.22 8.74 4.78
CA TYR A 19 -9.24 8.95 5.78
C TYR A 19 -9.60 10.44 5.79
N ALA A 20 -10.89 10.75 5.63
CA ALA A 20 -11.43 12.09 5.83
C ALA A 20 -12.19 12.12 7.16
N ASN A 21 -11.81 13.02 8.06
CA ASN A 21 -12.37 13.11 9.42
C ASN A 21 -12.42 11.75 10.14
N GLY A 22 -11.37 10.94 9.97
CA GLY A 22 -11.22 9.61 10.56
C GLY A 22 -12.00 8.47 9.87
N ARG A 23 -12.77 8.74 8.82
CA ARG A 23 -13.49 7.72 8.04
C ARG A 23 -12.76 7.42 6.74
N GLU A 24 -12.61 6.14 6.41
CA GLU A 24 -11.98 5.73 5.16
C GLU A 24 -12.80 6.22 3.96
N THR A 25 -12.13 6.84 2.99
CA THR A 25 -12.76 7.42 1.81
C THR A 25 -12.49 6.53 0.60
N GLU A 26 -13.56 6.20 -0.12
CA GLU A 26 -13.45 5.46 -1.39
C GLU A 26 -12.78 6.30 -2.49
N TYR A 27 -12.20 5.63 -3.48
CA TYR A 27 -11.55 6.28 -4.61
C TYR A 27 -11.87 5.63 -5.94
N LYS A 28 -11.74 6.42 -7.00
CA LYS A 28 -11.70 5.96 -8.39
C LYS A 28 -10.27 6.07 -8.91
N LYS A 29 -9.88 5.20 -9.84
CA LYS A 29 -8.60 5.34 -10.55
C LYS A 29 -8.79 6.13 -11.84
N ASP A 30 -7.85 7.02 -12.13
CA ASP A 30 -7.77 7.67 -13.44
C ASP A 30 -7.03 6.79 -14.47
N LYS A 31 -6.90 7.29 -15.72
CA LYS A 31 -6.20 6.59 -16.82
C LYS A 31 -4.70 6.36 -16.56
N PHE A 32 -4.12 7.08 -15.61
CA PHE A 32 -2.71 7.00 -15.22
C PHE A 32 -2.51 6.19 -13.93
N GLY A 33 -3.58 5.64 -13.35
CA GLY A 33 -3.54 4.87 -12.12
C GLY A 33 -3.51 5.72 -10.84
N ASN A 34 -3.67 7.04 -10.94
CA ASN A 34 -3.80 7.92 -9.77
C ASN A 34 -5.14 7.69 -9.09
N ARG A 35 -5.18 7.88 -7.77
CA ARG A 35 -6.40 7.71 -6.98
C ARG A 35 -7.09 9.06 -6.80
N LEU A 36 -8.34 9.12 -7.19
CA LEU A 36 -9.21 10.29 -7.08
C LEU A 36 -10.22 10.05 -5.96
N TYR A 37 -10.13 10.87 -4.92
CA TYR A 37 -11.02 10.86 -3.77
C TYR A 37 -11.95 12.06 -3.87
N LYS A 38 -13.23 11.85 -3.57
CA LYS A 38 -14.23 12.91 -3.42
C LYS A 38 -14.81 12.83 -2.02
N VAL A 39 -14.62 13.89 -1.24
CA VAL A 39 -15.15 14.01 0.12
C VAL A 39 -16.23 15.09 0.10
N GLU A 40 -17.44 14.72 0.49
CA GLU A 40 -18.56 15.64 0.60
C GLU A 40 -18.92 15.81 2.07
N THR A 41 -19.02 17.06 2.54
CA THR A 41 -19.30 17.38 3.94
C THR A 41 -20.06 18.69 4.08
N GLU A 42 -20.69 18.92 5.23
CA GLU A 42 -21.24 20.23 5.61
C GLU A 42 -20.24 21.04 6.46
N GLU A 43 -19.20 20.40 6.98
CA GLU A 43 -18.16 21.04 7.79
C GLU A 43 -17.34 22.03 6.94
N SER A 44 -16.91 23.14 7.56
CA SER A 44 -16.03 24.12 6.91
C SER A 44 -14.59 23.66 6.82
N SER A 45 -14.20 22.59 7.49
CA SER A 45 -12.87 22.02 7.38
C SER A 45 -12.91 20.51 7.30
N VAL A 46 -11.91 19.93 6.66
CA VAL A 46 -11.73 18.48 6.59
C VAL A 46 -10.28 18.16 6.94
N ASN A 47 -10.11 17.25 7.90
CA ASN A 47 -8.83 16.61 8.14
C ASN A 47 -8.68 15.41 7.21
N VAL A 48 -7.63 15.43 6.40
CA VAL A 48 -7.27 14.33 5.50
C VAL A 48 -6.02 13.66 6.04
N LYS A 49 -6.11 12.34 6.20
CA LYS A 49 -4.99 11.49 6.62
C LYS A 49 -4.75 10.41 5.58
N LEU A 50 -3.52 10.30 5.10
CA LEU A 50 -3.09 9.24 4.20
C LEU A 50 -2.11 8.32 4.93
N VAL A 51 -2.41 7.03 4.97
CA VAL A 51 -1.56 6.03 5.63
C VAL A 51 -1.27 4.85 4.72
N THR A 52 -0.03 4.38 4.74
CA THR A 52 0.36 3.15 4.04
C THR A 52 -0.23 1.93 4.74
N ALA A 53 -0.79 1.01 3.98
CA ALA A 53 -1.37 -0.25 4.46
C ALA A 53 -0.55 -1.44 3.94
N SER A 54 0.03 -2.23 4.84
CA SER A 54 0.81 -3.44 4.53
C SER A 54 0.05 -4.71 4.88
N VAL A 55 0.07 -5.72 4.01
CA VAL A 55 -0.44 -7.07 4.33
C VAL A 55 0.34 -7.69 5.48
N TYR A 56 1.62 -7.34 5.60
CA TYR A 56 2.50 -7.80 6.67
C TYR A 56 2.32 -7.05 7.98
N GLY A 57 1.53 -5.97 8.03
CA GLY A 57 1.28 -5.21 9.25
C GLY A 57 0.28 -5.89 10.22
N GLY A 58 -0.67 -6.67 9.69
CA GLY A 58 -1.75 -7.26 10.50
C GLY A 58 -1.35 -8.44 11.38
N LYS A 59 -2.12 -8.70 12.44
CA LYS A 59 -1.91 -9.83 13.38
C LYS A 59 -1.89 -11.20 12.68
N ARG A 60 -2.68 -11.36 11.62
CA ARG A 60 -2.80 -12.61 10.83
C ARG A 60 -1.92 -12.64 9.58
N TRP A 61 -0.87 -11.82 9.52
CA TRP A 61 -0.06 -11.66 8.31
C TRP A 61 0.50 -12.97 7.77
N SER A 62 0.94 -13.88 8.64
CA SER A 62 1.58 -15.14 8.24
C SER A 62 0.62 -16.04 7.47
N PHE A 63 -0.62 -16.16 7.95
CA PHE A 63 -1.67 -16.91 7.26
C PHE A 63 -1.98 -16.32 5.89
N PHE A 64 -2.25 -15.01 5.83
CA PHE A 64 -2.57 -14.35 4.56
C PHE A 64 -1.42 -14.43 3.55
N ALA A 65 -0.18 -14.29 4.01
CA ALA A 65 0.97 -14.31 3.13
C ALA A 65 1.29 -15.73 2.60
N VAL A 66 1.07 -16.79 3.39
CA VAL A 66 1.15 -18.18 2.90
C VAL A 66 0.01 -18.48 1.93
N PHE A 67 -1.21 -18.07 2.26
CA PHE A 67 -2.37 -18.25 1.39
C PHE A 67 -2.17 -17.59 0.02
N LEU A 68 -1.75 -16.33 -0.02
CA LEU A 68 -1.42 -15.63 -1.27
C LEU A 68 -0.27 -16.28 -2.03
N PHE A 69 0.70 -16.87 -1.32
CA PHE A 69 1.79 -17.61 -1.96
C PHE A 69 1.29 -18.87 -2.66
N LEU A 70 0.45 -19.67 -2.00
CA LEU A 70 -0.15 -20.86 -2.61
C LEU A 70 -0.95 -20.50 -3.87
N ILE A 71 -1.76 -19.45 -3.81
CA ILE A 71 -2.49 -18.96 -4.98
C ILE A 71 -1.52 -18.51 -6.09
N SER A 72 -0.39 -17.88 -5.73
CA SER A 72 0.60 -17.45 -6.71
C SER A 72 1.31 -18.61 -7.44
N ILE A 73 1.44 -19.79 -6.82
CA ILE A 73 2.00 -21.00 -7.48
C ILE A 73 1.12 -21.41 -8.67
N PHE A 74 -0.20 -21.25 -8.57
CA PHE A 74 -1.14 -21.56 -9.65
C PHE A 74 -1.27 -20.46 -10.70
N GLY A 75 -0.43 -19.41 -10.65
CA GLY A 75 -0.41 -18.32 -11.64
C GLY A 75 -1.63 -17.39 -11.62
N LEU A 76 -2.65 -17.69 -10.83
CA LEU A 76 -3.93 -16.95 -10.82
C LEU A 76 -3.84 -15.56 -10.18
N PHE A 77 -2.93 -15.35 -9.21
CA PHE A 77 -2.76 -14.05 -8.55
C PHE A 77 -1.31 -13.83 -8.11
N ALA A 78 -0.38 -13.61 -9.04
CA ALA A 78 0.94 -13.09 -8.68
C ALA A 78 0.79 -11.62 -8.25
N PRO A 79 0.85 -11.27 -6.95
CA PRO A 79 0.75 -9.88 -6.57
C PRO A 79 2.06 -9.23 -7.01
N LYS A 80 2.02 -8.31 -7.97
CA LYS A 80 3.16 -7.42 -8.33
C LYS A 80 3.60 -6.50 -7.17
N ARG A 81 3.17 -6.76 -5.93
CA ARG A 81 3.42 -5.92 -4.76
C ARG A 81 4.81 -6.16 -4.22
N ARG A 82 5.68 -5.18 -4.40
CA ARG A 82 6.94 -5.07 -3.67
C ARG A 82 6.67 -4.45 -2.31
N GLU A 83 6.32 -5.29 -1.33
CA GLU A 83 6.28 -4.87 0.07
C GLU A 83 7.72 -4.77 0.57
N THR A 84 8.15 -3.55 0.91
CA THR A 84 9.55 -3.25 1.30
C THR A 84 9.68 -2.84 2.76
N GLY A 85 8.56 -2.68 3.48
CA GLY A 85 8.51 -2.04 4.80
C GLY A 85 8.63 -0.52 4.74
N LYS A 86 8.74 0.08 3.55
CA LYS A 86 8.68 1.53 3.38
C LYS A 86 7.22 1.99 3.34
N GLY A 87 6.93 3.05 4.07
CA GLY A 87 5.64 3.72 4.06
C GLY A 87 5.78 5.23 4.13
N PHE A 88 4.65 5.90 4.14
CA PHE A 88 4.52 7.33 4.36
C PHE A 88 3.35 7.62 5.29
N ALA A 89 3.47 8.70 6.05
CA ALA A 89 2.40 9.26 6.85
C ALA A 89 2.16 10.70 6.39
N PHE A 90 0.94 10.97 5.97
CA PHE A 90 0.51 12.31 5.60
C PHE A 90 -0.76 12.67 6.36
N GLU A 91 -0.82 13.89 6.87
CA GLU A 91 -1.98 14.43 7.59
C GLU A 91 -2.01 15.94 7.38
N ALA A 92 -3.16 16.45 6.90
CA ALA A 92 -3.34 17.86 6.60
C ALA A 92 -4.81 18.29 6.77
N ASN A 93 -5.00 19.55 7.09
CA ASN A 93 -6.31 20.20 7.16
C ASN A 93 -6.57 21.03 5.90
N TYR A 94 -7.80 20.97 5.42
CA TYR A 94 -8.30 21.73 4.27
C TYR A 94 -9.46 22.61 4.72
N ASP A 95 -9.42 23.90 4.39
CA ASP A 95 -10.50 24.85 4.65
C ASP A 95 -11.46 24.92 3.46
N LEU A 96 -12.67 24.37 3.61
CA LEU A 96 -13.70 24.33 2.57
C LEU A 96 -14.68 25.51 2.65
N SER A 97 -14.29 26.64 3.25
CA SER A 97 -15.14 27.83 3.34
C SER A 97 -15.60 28.34 1.97
N ASP A 98 -14.77 28.20 0.94
CA ASP A 98 -15.07 28.58 -0.45
C ASP A 98 -15.91 27.53 -1.24
N GLY A 99 -16.40 26.49 -0.56
CA GLY A 99 -17.32 25.50 -1.13
C GLY A 99 -16.64 24.29 -1.76
N GLU A 100 -15.75 24.49 -2.74
CA GLU A 100 -15.06 23.39 -3.44
C GLU A 100 -13.55 23.62 -3.49
N ILE A 101 -12.78 22.58 -3.13
CA ILE A 101 -11.31 22.58 -3.23
C ILE A 101 -10.82 21.40 -4.05
N PHE A 102 -9.79 21.67 -4.86
CA PHE A 102 -9.00 20.67 -5.55
C PHE A 102 -7.60 20.61 -4.95
N SER A 103 -7.20 19.43 -4.50
CA SER A 103 -5.88 19.16 -3.97
C SER A 103 -5.19 18.06 -4.75
N GLU A 104 -3.92 18.27 -5.07
CA GLU A 104 -3.04 17.24 -5.60
C GLU A 104 -1.95 16.89 -4.58
N LEU A 105 -1.84 15.58 -4.28
CA LEU A 105 -0.81 14.97 -3.46
C LEU A 105 0.09 14.13 -4.37
N LYS A 106 1.30 14.61 -4.65
CA LYS A 106 2.26 13.90 -5.50
C LYS A 106 3.38 13.32 -4.64
N LEU A 107 3.49 11.98 -4.63
CA LEU A 107 4.54 11.30 -3.87
C LEU A 107 5.92 11.70 -4.44
N ASN A 108 6.80 12.17 -3.58
CA ASN A 108 8.17 12.47 -3.94
C ASN A 108 8.94 11.18 -4.24
N LYS A 109 9.83 11.23 -5.23
CA LYS A 109 10.59 10.06 -5.70
C LYS A 109 11.69 9.65 -4.73
N ASP A 110 12.23 10.62 -3.99
CA ASP A 110 13.37 10.42 -3.12
C ASP A 110 12.89 10.17 -1.69
N PHE A 111 13.01 8.91 -1.26
CA PHE A 111 12.84 8.52 0.13
C PHE A 111 14.07 9.03 0.91
N SER A 112 14.11 10.32 1.22
CA SER A 112 15.15 10.94 2.05
C SER A 112 14.66 11.08 3.49
N ALA A 113 15.60 11.02 4.44
CA ALA A 113 15.30 11.09 5.88
C ALA A 113 14.68 12.43 6.29
N ASP A 114 15.00 13.50 5.56
CA ASP A 114 14.56 14.88 5.82
C ASP A 114 13.58 15.39 4.75
N GLY A 115 13.12 14.52 3.85
CA GLY A 115 12.25 14.88 2.75
C GLY A 115 10.77 14.74 3.08
N GLU A 116 9.99 15.70 2.61
CA GLU A 116 8.54 15.59 2.57
C GLU A 116 8.11 14.40 1.72
N ALA A 117 7.15 13.61 2.21
CA ALA A 117 6.64 12.46 1.45
C ALA A 117 5.84 12.88 0.21
N PHE A 118 5.05 13.95 0.32
CA PHE A 118 4.21 14.47 -0.73
C PHE A 118 4.50 15.94 -0.99
N ALA A 119 4.56 16.31 -2.26
CA ALA A 119 4.27 17.68 -2.67
C ALA A 119 2.74 17.88 -2.65
N VAL A 120 2.29 18.91 -1.94
CA VAL A 120 0.88 19.14 -1.58
C VAL A 120 0.41 20.48 -2.13
N THR A 121 -0.82 20.54 -2.60
CA THR A 121 -1.49 21.79 -2.99
C THR A 121 -2.84 21.92 -2.30
N GLY A 122 -3.26 23.15 -2.01
CA GLY A 122 -4.59 23.46 -1.46
C GLY A 122 -4.81 23.10 0.01
N ALA A 123 -3.81 22.53 0.70
CA ALA A 123 -3.88 22.30 2.14
C ALA A 123 -3.64 23.62 2.90
N THR A 124 -4.44 23.85 3.95
CA THR A 124 -4.31 25.01 4.83
C THR A 124 -3.21 24.78 5.86
N GLU A 125 -3.08 23.55 6.35
CA GLU A 125 -2.08 23.16 7.35
C GLU A 125 -1.66 21.70 7.14
N VAL A 126 -0.36 21.43 7.16
CA VAL A 126 0.19 20.07 7.05
C VAL A 126 0.81 19.68 8.39
N THR A 127 0.23 18.70 9.07
CA THR A 127 0.68 18.25 10.40
C THR A 127 1.61 17.05 10.34
N LYS A 128 1.50 16.21 9.30
CA LYS A 128 2.44 15.11 9.02
C LYS A 128 2.71 15.03 7.53
N ASN A 129 3.98 14.89 7.16
CA ASN A 129 4.37 14.65 5.79
C ASN A 129 5.76 14.02 5.72
N PHE A 130 5.88 12.75 6.07
CA PHE A 130 7.18 12.09 6.14
C PHE A 130 7.14 10.64 5.68
N PHE A 131 8.30 10.19 5.22
CA PHE A 131 8.57 8.80 4.94
C PHE A 131 8.97 8.05 6.21
N TYR A 132 8.61 6.78 6.31
CA TYR A 132 9.05 5.93 7.41
C TYR A 132 9.38 4.51 6.94
N THR A 133 10.23 3.84 7.70
CA THR A 133 10.47 2.40 7.56
C THR A 133 9.86 1.68 8.74
N ASP A 134 8.90 0.80 8.46
CA ASP A 134 8.36 -0.13 9.42
C ASP A 134 9.28 -1.34 9.51
N GLU A 135 10.16 -1.33 10.52
CA GLU A 135 11.12 -2.40 10.76
C GLU A 135 10.44 -3.74 11.08
N GLU A 136 9.23 -3.73 11.65
CA GLU A 136 8.48 -4.95 11.91
C GLU A 136 7.98 -5.57 10.59
N VAL A 137 7.35 -4.79 9.73
CA VAL A 137 6.93 -5.21 8.38
C VAL A 137 8.13 -5.69 7.58
N LYS A 138 9.25 -4.97 7.62
CA LYS A 138 10.50 -5.34 6.92
C LYS A 138 11.04 -6.69 7.40
N ALA A 139 11.04 -6.93 8.71
CA ALA A 139 11.42 -8.21 9.28
C ALA A 139 10.47 -9.34 8.85
N ARG A 140 9.15 -9.10 8.86
CA ARG A 140 8.12 -10.05 8.42
C ARG A 140 8.24 -10.39 6.93
N VAL A 141 8.51 -9.40 6.08
CA VAL A 141 8.81 -9.59 4.64
C VAL A 141 10.04 -10.47 4.46
N LYS A 142 11.12 -10.23 5.21
CA LYS A 142 12.34 -11.05 5.15
C LYS A 142 12.06 -12.50 5.54
N LYS A 143 11.30 -12.72 6.63
CA LYS A 143 10.85 -14.06 7.05
C LYS A 143 10.05 -14.76 5.96
N MET A 144 9.09 -14.07 5.33
CA MET A 144 8.27 -14.66 4.28
C MET A 144 9.08 -15.02 3.04
N LYS A 145 10.08 -14.21 2.65
CA LYS A 145 11.01 -14.58 1.56
C LYS A 145 11.71 -15.90 1.85
N ALA A 146 12.19 -16.10 3.08
CA ALA A 146 12.83 -17.35 3.48
C ALA A 146 11.84 -18.54 3.43
N VAL A 147 10.63 -18.38 3.96
CA VAL A 147 9.58 -19.42 3.92
C VAL A 147 9.24 -19.81 2.47
N LYS A 148 9.08 -18.83 1.58
CA LYS A 148 8.83 -19.09 0.15
C LYS A 148 9.95 -19.91 -0.50
N TRP A 149 11.20 -19.59 -0.19
CA TRP A 149 12.36 -20.36 -0.68
C TRP A 149 12.36 -21.79 -0.17
N ILE A 150 12.08 -22.01 1.12
CA ILE A 150 11.98 -23.35 1.70
C ILE A 150 10.91 -24.17 1.00
N ILE A 151 9.70 -23.62 0.84
CA ILE A 151 8.60 -24.32 0.15
C ILE A 151 8.97 -24.64 -1.30
N ALA A 152 9.56 -23.68 -2.03
CA ALA A 152 9.98 -23.89 -3.42
C ALA A 152 11.00 -25.03 -3.55
N VAL A 153 12.00 -25.07 -2.68
CA VAL A 153 13.00 -26.16 -2.64
C VAL A 153 12.34 -27.49 -2.28
N SER A 154 11.45 -27.52 -1.29
CA SER A 154 10.73 -28.74 -0.90
C SER A 154 9.88 -29.31 -2.04
N VAL A 155 9.18 -28.46 -2.80
CA VAL A 155 8.40 -28.88 -3.97
C VAL A 155 9.32 -29.44 -5.06
N LEU A 156 10.44 -28.77 -5.34
CA LEU A 156 11.45 -29.25 -6.30
C LEU A 156 11.99 -30.64 -5.94
N LEU A 157 12.32 -30.87 -4.67
CA LEU A 157 12.80 -32.17 -4.19
C LEU A 157 11.74 -33.26 -4.32
N ALA A 158 10.48 -32.95 -3.98
CA ALA A 158 9.37 -33.89 -4.09
C ALA A 158 9.12 -34.31 -5.55
N VAL A 159 9.15 -33.36 -6.48
CA VAL A 159 9.01 -33.64 -7.92
C VAL A 159 10.17 -34.49 -8.43
N SER A 160 11.41 -34.15 -8.08
CA SER A 160 12.59 -34.93 -8.47
C SER A 160 12.53 -36.37 -7.96
N ALA A 161 12.13 -36.58 -6.71
CA ALA A 161 11.96 -37.92 -6.14
C ALA A 161 10.86 -38.72 -6.87
N MET A 162 9.73 -38.09 -7.19
CA MET A 162 8.67 -38.74 -7.97
C MET A 162 9.16 -39.16 -9.36
N VAL A 163 9.89 -38.31 -10.07
CA VAL A 163 10.45 -38.63 -11.41
C VAL A 163 11.44 -39.80 -11.33
N LEU A 164 12.30 -39.84 -10.31
CA LEU A 164 13.24 -40.94 -10.10
C LEU A 164 12.50 -42.27 -9.84
N ILE A 165 11.50 -42.27 -8.95
CA ILE A 165 10.72 -43.47 -8.64
C ILE A 165 9.96 -43.96 -9.89
N TRP A 166 9.41 -43.05 -10.69
CA TRP A 166 8.68 -43.40 -11.91
C TRP A 166 9.61 -43.88 -13.03
N GLY A 167 10.80 -43.29 -13.16
CA GLY A 167 11.82 -43.70 -14.12
C GLY A 167 12.43 -45.07 -13.81
N ILE A 168 12.56 -45.43 -12.54
CA ILE A 168 13.03 -46.77 -12.11
C ILE A 168 11.97 -47.86 -12.35
N LYS A 169 10.69 -47.50 -12.37
CA LYS A 169 9.58 -48.45 -12.63
C LYS A 169 9.32 -48.72 -14.12
N LYS A 170 9.98 -48.00 -15.02
CA LYS A 170 9.93 -48.20 -16.48
C LYS A 170 11.10 -49.04 -16.94
#